data_AF-A0A0X8CG77-F1
#
_entry.id   AF-A0A0X8CG77-F1
#
_cell.length_a   1.000
_cell.length_b   1.000
_cell.length_c   1.000
_cell.angle_alpha   90.00
_cell.angle_beta   90.00
_cell.angle_gamma   90.00
#
_symmetry.space_group_name_H-M   'P 1'
#
loop_
_entity.id
_entity.type
_entity.pdbx_description
1 polymer ?
#
loop_
_entity_poly.entity_id
_entity_poly.type
_entity_poly.pdbx_seq_one_letter_code
_entity_poly.pdbx_strand_id
1 'polypeptide(L)'
;MIVMNYHELVKASPSNAWCLTCDTFDTHFAIYEDRLISPQRFLERCTDQRASSAGTVLLTFDDGFLSDYTHVYARYMTTGRIPGFMSFIPVDFIGSPGRMSWEMIEELGRGGVAIGSHGMSHVDLTTVPDAKLDWELRVSKLMLEDRLGQEVTLFAFPYGRFSQRVWGAALKAGYTHLFTIQLGHHRGFEPFLYSRLCLTNNMDAEYMRMHLLDPDAMRGIAWRVSTKLRLYRQLMRWRYR
;
A
#
# COMPACT_ATOMS: atom_id res chain seq x y z
N MET A 1 4.42 7.32 -11.41
CA MET A 1 4.01 7.45 -9.99
C MET A 1 4.81 6.49 -9.15
N ILE A 2 5.02 6.86 -7.89
CA ILE A 2 5.67 6.07 -6.84
C ILE A 2 4.64 5.92 -5.72
N VAL A 3 4.56 4.74 -5.11
CA VAL A 3 3.64 4.48 -4.00
C VAL A 3 4.48 4.14 -2.78
N MET A 4 4.36 4.94 -1.73
CA MET A 4 5.04 4.71 -0.46
C MET A 4 4.21 3.76 0.39
N ASN A 5 4.86 2.81 1.04
CA ASN A 5 4.25 1.87 1.98
C ASN A 5 4.89 2.05 3.36
N TYR A 6 4.22 2.84 4.19
CA TYR A 6 4.53 3.01 5.61
C TYR A 6 3.72 2.01 6.46
N HIS A 7 4.12 1.85 7.71
CA HIS A 7 3.38 1.08 8.72
C HIS A 7 3.16 1.97 9.95
N GLU A 8 3.73 1.61 11.09
CA GLU A 8 3.62 2.39 12.32
C GLU A 8 4.55 3.61 12.34
N LEU A 9 4.02 4.75 12.80
CA LEU A 9 4.83 5.91 13.16
C LEU A 9 4.88 6.07 14.68
N VAL A 10 6.09 6.13 15.24
CA VAL A 10 6.35 6.21 16.68
C VAL A 10 7.10 7.50 17.04
N LYS A 11 7.10 7.87 18.32
CA LYS A 11 7.80 9.10 18.75
C LYS A 11 9.31 8.94 18.91
N ALA A 12 9.81 7.76 19.28
CA ALA A 12 11.23 7.62 19.66
C ALA A 12 11.88 6.34 19.12
N SER A 13 11.49 5.17 19.63
CA SER A 13 12.20 3.92 19.32
C SER A 13 11.33 2.98 18.50
N PRO A 14 11.63 2.79 17.20
CA PRO A 14 11.03 1.74 16.40
C PRO A 14 11.15 0.37 17.08
N SER A 15 10.04 -0.35 17.19
CA SER A 15 10.01 -1.70 17.77
C SER A 15 10.58 -2.75 16.81
N ASN A 16 10.56 -2.46 15.51
CA ASN A 16 11.06 -3.32 14.44
C ASN A 16 11.47 -2.49 13.21
N ALA A 17 11.90 -3.17 12.14
CA ALA A 17 12.41 -2.54 10.93
C ALA A 17 11.37 -1.74 10.13
N TRP A 18 10.08 -2.01 10.28
CA TRP A 18 9.00 -1.37 9.52
C TRP A 18 8.35 -0.18 10.25
N CYS A 19 8.66 0.01 11.54
CA CYS A 19 8.23 1.18 12.30
C CYS A 19 9.20 2.34 12.04
N LEU A 20 8.68 3.53 11.74
CA LEU A 20 9.48 4.74 11.56
C LEU A 20 9.17 5.73 12.68
N THR A 21 10.10 6.64 12.98
CA THR A 21 9.77 7.77 13.85
C THR A 21 8.95 8.81 13.09
N CYS A 22 8.13 9.59 13.80
CA CYS A 22 7.46 10.78 13.24
C CYS A 22 8.48 11.72 12.57
N ASP A 23 9.64 11.92 13.18
CA ASP A 23 10.70 12.80 12.63
C ASP A 23 11.28 12.25 11.31
N THR A 24 11.48 10.94 11.21
CA THR A 24 11.91 10.30 9.95
C THR A 24 10.81 10.41 8.90
N PHE A 25 9.54 10.22 9.28
CA PHE A 25 8.41 10.46 8.37
C PHE A 25 8.36 11.91 7.89
N ASP A 26 8.54 12.90 8.78
CA ASP A 26 8.57 14.31 8.43
C ASP A 26 9.73 14.65 7.49
N THR A 27 10.90 14.05 7.72
CA THR A 27 12.06 14.16 6.85
C THR A 27 11.76 13.63 5.45
N HIS A 28 11.12 12.46 5.35
CA HIS A 28 10.67 11.91 4.07
C HIS A 28 9.62 12.79 3.40
N PHE A 29 8.61 13.20 4.17
CA PHE A 29 7.49 14.02 3.71
C PHE A 29 7.96 15.33 3.08
N ALA A 30 8.90 16.03 3.73
CA ALA A 30 9.46 17.28 3.21
C ALA A 30 10.15 17.14 1.83
N ILE A 31 10.56 15.93 1.44
CA ILE A 31 11.21 15.68 0.14
C ILE A 31 10.19 15.59 -1.01
N TYR A 32 8.95 15.20 -0.73
CA TYR A 32 7.94 14.91 -1.75
C TYR A 32 6.57 15.56 -1.53
N GLU A 33 6.40 16.43 -0.53
CA GLU A 33 5.09 17.04 -0.21
C GLU A 33 4.47 17.77 -1.41
N ASP A 34 5.29 18.37 -2.28
CA ASP A 34 4.89 19.04 -3.52
C ASP A 34 4.46 18.08 -4.65
N ARG A 35 4.74 16.79 -4.50
CA ARG A 35 4.49 15.73 -5.49
C ARG A 35 3.32 14.81 -5.10
N LEU A 36 2.66 15.06 -3.97
CA LEU A 36 1.61 14.19 -3.47
C LEU A 36 0.38 14.15 -4.38
N ILE A 37 -0.24 12.97 -4.48
CA ILE A 37 -1.48 12.75 -5.21
C ILE A 37 -2.52 12.08 -4.31
N SER A 38 -3.79 12.48 -4.43
CA SER A 38 -4.87 11.81 -3.71
C SER A 38 -5.13 10.40 -4.24
N PRO A 39 -5.67 9.48 -3.42
CA PRO A 39 -6.04 8.14 -3.87
C PRO A 39 -6.93 8.13 -5.11
N GLN A 40 -7.97 8.99 -5.14
CA GLN A 40 -8.88 9.10 -6.28
C GLN A 40 -8.13 9.46 -7.57
N ARG A 41 -7.29 10.51 -7.54
CA ARG A 41 -6.51 10.94 -8.70
C ARG A 41 -5.49 9.88 -9.12
N PHE A 42 -4.91 9.15 -8.17
CA PHE A 42 -4.02 8.03 -8.48
C PHE A 42 -4.75 6.93 -9.26
N LEU A 43 -5.94 6.52 -8.81
CA LEU A 43 -6.74 5.47 -9.46
C LEU A 43 -7.20 5.91 -10.86
N GLU A 44 -7.67 7.15 -11.01
CA GLU A 44 -8.00 7.74 -12.33
C GLU A 44 -6.82 7.63 -13.30
N ARG A 45 -5.61 8.03 -12.87
CA ARG A 45 -4.39 7.95 -13.70
C ARG A 45 -3.89 6.53 -13.96
N CYS A 46 -4.24 5.57 -13.11
CA CYS A 46 -3.90 4.17 -13.39
C CYS A 46 -4.70 3.64 -14.59
N THR A 47 -5.93 4.11 -14.76
CA THR A 47 -6.81 3.74 -15.88
C THR A 47 -6.51 4.53 -17.16
N ASP A 48 -6.04 5.77 -17.05
CA ASP A 48 -5.68 6.60 -18.19
C ASP A 48 -4.23 6.37 -18.67
N GLN A 49 -4.08 5.78 -19.87
CA GLN A 49 -2.77 5.53 -20.46
C GLN A 49 -2.05 6.79 -20.97
N ARG A 50 -2.75 7.93 -21.10
CA ARG A 50 -2.21 9.20 -21.61
C ARG A 50 -1.78 10.15 -20.49
N ALA A 51 -2.17 9.89 -19.24
CA ALA A 51 -1.84 10.74 -18.11
C ALA A 51 -0.32 10.70 -17.80
N SER A 52 0.34 11.87 -17.87
CA SER A 52 1.71 12.00 -17.39
C SER A 52 1.76 11.69 -15.90
N SER A 53 2.55 10.67 -15.55
CA SER A 53 2.63 10.13 -14.20
C SER A 53 4.00 10.36 -13.56
N ALA A 54 4.87 11.11 -14.24
CA ALA A 54 6.23 11.39 -13.78
C ALA A 54 6.17 12.21 -12.49
N GLY A 55 6.97 11.81 -11.51
CA GLY A 55 7.14 12.55 -10.26
C GLY A 55 6.11 12.27 -9.16
N THR A 56 4.84 12.00 -9.45
CA THR A 56 3.82 11.93 -8.37
C THR A 56 4.02 10.79 -7.35
N VAL A 57 3.67 11.06 -6.10
CA VAL A 57 3.83 10.17 -4.93
C VAL A 57 2.48 9.94 -4.23
N LEU A 58 2.09 8.68 -4.08
CA LEU A 58 0.93 8.28 -3.27
C LEU A 58 1.40 7.76 -1.91
N LEU A 59 0.74 8.19 -0.83
CA LEU A 59 0.95 7.66 0.51
C LEU A 59 0.02 6.47 0.78
N THR A 60 0.59 5.38 1.27
CA THR A 60 -0.17 4.23 1.78
C THR A 60 0.40 3.76 3.11
N PHE A 61 -0.49 3.29 3.98
CA PHE A 61 -0.19 2.78 5.31
C PHE A 61 -0.79 1.39 5.48
N ASP A 62 -0.01 0.45 6.00
CA ASP A 62 -0.46 -0.93 6.25
C ASP A 62 -0.72 -1.15 7.75
N ASP A 63 -1.49 -2.22 8.02
CA ASP A 63 -1.80 -2.79 9.33
C ASP A 63 -2.75 -2.00 10.23
N GLY A 64 -3.23 -0.83 9.82
CA GLY A 64 -4.21 -0.06 10.59
C GLY A 64 -3.70 0.41 11.97
N PHE A 65 -2.43 0.83 12.04
CA PHE A 65 -1.85 1.39 13.26
C PHE A 65 -2.54 2.69 13.69
N LEU A 66 -2.58 2.95 14.99
CA LEU A 66 -3.19 4.15 15.57
C LEU A 66 -2.52 5.47 15.08
N SER A 67 -1.27 5.40 14.62
CA SER A 67 -0.55 6.53 14.03
C SER A 67 -1.20 7.06 12.75
N ASP A 68 -1.87 6.20 11.98
CA ASP A 68 -2.59 6.60 10.77
C ASP A 68 -3.66 7.65 11.11
N TYR A 69 -4.37 7.44 12.23
CA TYR A 69 -5.39 8.36 12.72
C TYR A 69 -4.79 9.56 13.47
N THR A 70 -3.97 9.28 14.49
CA THR A 70 -3.53 10.30 15.45
C THR A 70 -2.47 11.26 14.89
N HIS A 71 -1.73 10.86 13.86
CA HIS A 71 -0.67 11.66 13.26
C HIS A 71 -0.98 12.04 11.81
N VAL A 72 -1.23 11.05 10.95
CA VAL A 72 -1.36 11.28 9.50
C VAL A 72 -2.71 11.91 9.17
N TYR A 73 -3.82 11.33 9.65
CA TYR A 73 -5.16 11.87 9.43
C TYR A 73 -5.35 13.23 10.12
N ALA A 74 -4.84 13.40 11.34
CA ALA A 74 -4.82 14.71 12.00
C ALA A 74 -4.12 15.79 11.15
N ARG A 75 -2.95 15.47 10.57
CA ARG A 75 -2.24 16.38 9.65
C ARG A 75 -3.01 16.63 8.36
N TYR A 76 -3.62 15.59 7.80
CA TYR A 76 -4.47 15.69 6.60
C TYR A 76 -5.60 16.71 6.82
N MET A 77 -6.35 16.56 7.91
CA MET A 77 -7.51 17.40 8.21
C MET A 77 -7.14 18.85 8.59
N THR A 78 -5.98 19.07 9.20
CA THR A 78 -5.61 20.39 9.76
C THR A 78 -4.75 21.24 8.83
N THR A 79 -3.92 20.62 7.99
CA THR A 79 -2.92 21.35 7.19
C THR A 79 -3.27 21.45 5.71
N GLY A 80 -4.11 20.55 5.19
CA GLY A 80 -4.37 20.43 3.76
C GLY A 80 -3.16 20.05 2.89
N ARG A 81 -2.00 19.75 3.51
CA ARG A 81 -0.75 19.40 2.79
C ARG A 81 -0.73 17.96 2.29
N ILE A 82 -1.51 17.09 2.90
CA ILE A 82 -1.75 15.73 2.39
C ILE A 82 -3.05 15.80 1.59
N PRO A 83 -3.07 15.51 0.27
CA PRO A 83 -4.30 15.54 -0.52
C PRO A 83 -5.19 14.29 -0.28
N GLY A 84 -4.71 13.33 0.51
CA GLY A 84 -5.34 12.06 0.84
C GLY A 84 -4.28 10.94 0.90
N PHE A 85 -4.64 9.80 1.49
CA PHE A 85 -3.80 8.61 1.55
C PHE A 85 -4.67 7.33 1.54
N MET A 86 -4.04 6.17 1.37
CA MET A 86 -4.71 4.87 1.53
C MET A 86 -4.28 4.21 2.85
N SER A 87 -5.21 3.57 3.56
CA SER A 87 -4.90 2.74 4.73
C SER A 87 -5.46 1.32 4.51
N PHE A 88 -4.60 0.30 4.63
CA PHE A 88 -4.93 -1.10 4.43
C PHE A 88 -5.11 -1.80 5.77
N ILE A 89 -6.33 -2.30 6.01
CA ILE A 89 -6.76 -2.73 7.34
C ILE A 89 -6.88 -4.25 7.41
N PRO A 90 -6.10 -4.93 8.27
CA PRO A 90 -6.36 -6.30 8.68
C PRO A 90 -7.47 -6.31 9.75
N VAL A 91 -8.59 -6.95 9.45
CA VAL A 91 -9.82 -6.80 10.24
C VAL A 91 -9.68 -7.29 11.69
N ASP A 92 -8.94 -8.38 11.93
CA ASP A 92 -8.76 -8.95 13.28
C ASP A 92 -7.89 -8.05 14.19
N PHE A 93 -7.19 -7.06 13.62
CA PHE A 93 -6.37 -6.13 14.40
C PHE A 93 -7.17 -4.94 14.92
N ILE A 94 -8.34 -4.66 14.37
CA ILE A 94 -9.13 -3.46 14.70
C ILE A 94 -9.48 -3.44 16.20
N GLY A 95 -9.19 -2.32 16.85
CA GLY A 95 -9.44 -2.11 18.29
C GLY A 95 -8.48 -2.82 19.24
N SER A 96 -7.53 -3.61 18.73
CA SER A 96 -6.45 -4.18 19.55
C SER A 96 -5.43 -3.09 19.96
N PRO A 97 -4.59 -3.32 21.00
CA PRO A 97 -3.63 -2.32 21.45
C PRO A 97 -2.73 -1.79 20.32
N GLY A 98 -2.69 -0.47 20.17
CA GLY A 98 -1.90 0.21 19.12
C GLY A 98 -2.57 0.25 17.73
N ARG A 99 -3.79 -0.26 17.59
CA ARG A 99 -4.56 -0.27 16.34
C ARG A 99 -5.75 0.68 16.39
N MET A 100 -6.18 1.14 15.22
CA MET A 100 -7.37 1.97 15.10
C MET A 100 -8.64 1.19 15.50
N SER A 101 -9.61 1.88 16.09
CA SER A 101 -10.96 1.32 16.29
C SER A 101 -11.80 1.43 15.01
N TRP A 102 -12.96 0.78 15.01
CA TRP A 102 -13.91 0.92 13.90
C TRP A 102 -14.37 2.36 13.70
N GLU A 103 -14.67 3.07 14.80
CA GLU A 103 -15.12 4.45 14.76
C GLU A 103 -14.08 5.37 14.10
N MET A 104 -12.80 5.13 14.40
CA MET A 104 -11.70 5.82 13.73
C MET A 104 -11.67 5.50 12.24
N ILE A 105 -11.68 4.21 11.86
CA ILE A 105 -11.64 3.78 10.44
C ILE A 105 -12.81 4.37 9.64
N GLU A 106 -14.01 4.38 10.19
CA GLU A 106 -15.19 5.01 9.59
C GLU A 106 -15.00 6.53 9.43
N GLU A 107 -14.40 7.19 10.41
CA GLU A 107 -14.08 8.62 10.32
C GLU A 107 -13.03 8.91 9.24
N LEU A 108 -11.96 8.10 9.13
CA LEU A 108 -11.00 8.20 8.03
C LEU A 108 -11.73 8.11 6.67
N GLY A 109 -12.61 7.11 6.51
CA GLY A 109 -13.39 6.92 5.30
C GLY A 109 -14.29 8.12 4.96
N ARG A 110 -15.02 8.66 5.95
CA ARG A 110 -15.82 9.89 5.77
C ARG A 110 -14.97 11.11 5.46
N GLY A 111 -13.75 11.17 5.97
CA GLY A 111 -12.77 12.22 5.72
C GLY A 111 -12.11 12.17 4.34
N GLY A 112 -12.39 11.15 3.51
CA GLY A 112 -11.83 11.02 2.17
C GLY A 112 -10.54 10.20 2.09
N VAL A 113 -10.15 9.51 3.17
CA VAL A 113 -9.09 8.49 3.13
C VAL A 113 -9.65 7.24 2.44
N ALA A 114 -8.87 6.68 1.52
CA ALA A 114 -9.27 5.44 0.86
C ALA A 114 -8.91 4.23 1.73
N ILE A 115 -9.93 3.50 2.19
CA ILE A 115 -9.74 2.30 3.01
C ILE A 115 -9.65 1.08 2.09
N GLY A 116 -8.59 0.30 2.25
CA GLY A 116 -8.39 -0.99 1.60
C GLY A 116 -8.36 -2.13 2.60
N SER A 117 -8.53 -3.36 2.10
CA SER A 117 -8.40 -4.56 2.92
C SER A 117 -6.95 -5.04 2.98
N HIS A 118 -6.55 -5.54 4.15
CA HIS A 118 -5.29 -6.26 4.38
C HIS A 118 -5.53 -7.70 4.88
N GLY A 119 -6.68 -8.26 4.51
CA GLY A 119 -7.13 -9.57 4.97
C GLY A 119 -7.85 -9.51 6.31
N MET A 120 -8.05 -10.68 6.90
CA MET A 120 -8.62 -10.82 8.24
C MET A 120 -7.50 -10.87 9.28
N SER A 121 -6.69 -11.93 9.23
CA SER A 121 -5.75 -12.28 10.31
C SER A 121 -4.29 -11.96 10.00
N HIS A 122 -4.03 -11.26 8.89
CA HIS A 122 -2.68 -10.86 8.44
C HIS A 122 -1.71 -12.07 8.30
N VAL A 123 -2.17 -13.13 7.64
CA VAL A 123 -1.37 -14.35 7.39
C VAL A 123 -0.73 -14.34 6.00
N ASP A 124 0.31 -15.16 5.81
CA ASP A 124 0.85 -15.41 4.47
C ASP A 124 -0.16 -16.23 3.64
N LEU A 125 -0.92 -15.50 2.82
CA LEU A 125 -1.98 -16.04 1.98
C LEU A 125 -1.50 -17.11 0.99
N THR A 126 -0.21 -17.15 0.66
CA THR A 126 0.34 -18.17 -0.26
C THR A 126 0.36 -19.56 0.38
N THR A 127 0.36 -19.62 1.71
CA THR A 127 0.53 -20.87 2.50
C THR A 127 -0.78 -21.46 3.00
N VAL A 128 -1.87 -20.69 3.00
CA VAL A 128 -3.15 -21.13 3.56
C VAL A 128 -4.00 -21.92 2.55
N PRO A 129 -4.82 -22.89 3.00
CA PRO A 129 -5.78 -23.60 2.16
C PRO A 129 -6.82 -22.67 1.53
N ASP A 130 -7.45 -23.10 0.43
CA ASP A 130 -8.39 -22.26 -0.33
C ASP A 130 -9.59 -21.77 0.50
N ALA A 131 -10.12 -22.57 1.42
CA ALA A 131 -11.20 -22.15 2.31
C ALA A 131 -10.77 -20.99 3.23
N LYS A 132 -9.54 -21.03 3.76
CA LYS A 132 -8.98 -19.95 4.57
C LYS A 132 -8.65 -18.73 3.72
N LEU A 133 -8.12 -18.92 2.51
CA LEU A 133 -7.85 -17.84 1.56
C LEU A 133 -9.15 -17.09 1.19
N ASP A 134 -10.22 -17.82 0.89
CA ASP A 134 -11.53 -17.22 0.58
C ASP A 134 -12.07 -16.44 1.77
N TRP A 135 -11.96 -16.99 2.99
CA TRP A 135 -12.34 -16.29 4.22
C TRP A 135 -11.53 -15.00 4.43
N GLU A 136 -10.19 -15.07 4.33
CA GLU A 136 -9.30 -13.91 4.45
C GLU A 136 -9.67 -12.79 3.49
N LEU A 137 -10.08 -13.12 2.26
CA LEU A 137 -10.36 -12.15 1.21
C LEU A 137 -11.79 -11.62 1.23
N ARG A 138 -12.79 -12.51 1.32
CA ARG A 138 -14.20 -12.15 1.18
C ARG A 138 -14.78 -11.61 2.48
N VAL A 139 -14.47 -12.23 3.62
CA VAL A 139 -15.05 -11.79 4.89
C VAL A 139 -14.47 -10.45 5.30
N SER A 140 -13.17 -10.22 5.09
CA SER A 140 -12.55 -8.91 5.36
C SER A 140 -13.18 -7.80 4.53
N LYS A 141 -13.40 -8.05 3.22
CA LYS A 141 -14.10 -7.12 2.32
C LYS A 141 -15.49 -6.79 2.87
N LEU A 142 -16.30 -7.81 3.11
CA LEU A 142 -17.69 -7.63 3.56
C LEU A 142 -17.78 -6.85 4.88
N MET A 143 -16.91 -7.14 5.84
CA MET A 143 -16.91 -6.43 7.12
C MET A 143 -16.50 -4.95 6.98
N LEU A 144 -15.51 -4.65 6.13
CA LEU A 144 -15.14 -3.27 5.85
C LEU A 144 -16.26 -2.55 5.09
N GLU A 145 -16.88 -3.19 4.09
CA GLU A 145 -17.98 -2.60 3.31
C GLU A 145 -19.21 -2.31 4.16
N ASP A 146 -19.58 -3.22 5.07
CA ASP A 146 -20.69 -3.04 6.01
C ASP A 146 -20.50 -1.80 6.89
N ARG A 147 -19.27 -1.60 7.39
CA ARG A 147 -18.94 -0.48 8.27
C ARG A 147 -18.77 0.84 7.51
N LEU A 148 -18.20 0.80 6.30
CA LEU A 148 -17.93 1.99 5.50
C LEU A 148 -19.11 2.44 4.64
N GLY A 149 -20.10 1.57 4.41
CA GLY A 149 -21.27 1.85 3.56
C GLY A 149 -20.93 2.02 2.07
N GLN A 150 -19.78 1.52 1.63
CA GLN A 150 -19.30 1.65 0.25
C GLN A 150 -18.44 0.44 -0.14
N GLU A 151 -18.25 0.22 -1.44
CA GLU A 151 -17.45 -0.89 -1.95
C GLU A 151 -15.95 -0.73 -1.64
N VAL A 152 -15.32 -1.81 -1.17
CA VAL A 152 -13.87 -1.88 -0.89
C VAL A 152 -13.17 -2.61 -2.04
N THR A 153 -12.58 -1.84 -2.95
CA THR A 153 -11.95 -2.38 -4.17
C THR A 153 -10.43 -2.56 -4.09
N LEU A 154 -9.82 -2.06 -3.02
CA LEU A 154 -8.37 -2.04 -2.81
C LEU A 154 -7.95 -3.18 -1.87
N PHE A 155 -6.87 -3.88 -2.21
CA PHE A 155 -6.29 -4.93 -1.36
C PHE A 155 -4.77 -4.84 -1.34
N ALA A 156 -4.15 -4.89 -0.17
CA ALA A 156 -2.70 -5.08 -0.05
C ALA A 156 -2.40 -6.50 0.44
N PHE A 157 -1.41 -7.17 -0.17
CA PHE A 157 -1.02 -8.51 0.29
C PHE A 157 -0.18 -8.43 1.57
N PRO A 158 -0.57 -9.14 2.65
CA PRO A 158 0.27 -9.26 3.85
C PRO A 158 1.69 -9.69 3.50
N TYR A 159 2.68 -9.02 4.10
CA TYR A 159 4.11 -9.23 3.84
C TYR A 159 4.54 -9.02 2.37
N GLY A 160 3.65 -8.46 1.53
CA GLY A 160 3.82 -8.38 0.08
C GLY A 160 3.96 -9.74 -0.61
N ARG A 161 3.51 -10.83 0.03
CA ARG A 161 3.58 -12.20 -0.50
C ARG A 161 2.32 -12.56 -1.24
N PHE A 162 2.48 -13.05 -2.46
CA PHE A 162 1.37 -13.40 -3.33
C PHE A 162 1.79 -14.47 -4.35
N SER A 163 0.81 -15.06 -5.02
CA SER A 163 0.97 -15.97 -6.16
C SER A 163 -0.25 -15.86 -7.07
N GLN A 164 -0.24 -16.58 -8.20
CA GLN A 164 -1.34 -16.61 -9.14
C GLN A 164 -2.63 -17.12 -8.53
N ARG A 165 -2.52 -18.11 -7.63
CA ARG A 165 -3.63 -18.57 -6.81
C ARG A 165 -4.22 -17.44 -5.97
N VAL A 166 -3.36 -16.69 -5.27
CA VAL A 166 -3.77 -15.65 -4.31
C VAL A 166 -4.38 -14.44 -5.01
N TRP A 167 -3.71 -13.86 -6.03
CA TRP A 167 -4.32 -12.71 -6.73
C TRP A 167 -5.55 -13.12 -7.53
N GLY A 168 -5.59 -14.35 -8.05
CA GLY A 168 -6.77 -14.88 -8.75
C GLY A 168 -7.98 -14.98 -7.81
N ALA A 169 -7.77 -15.42 -6.57
CA ALA A 169 -8.81 -15.41 -5.54
C ALA A 169 -9.21 -13.98 -5.15
N ALA A 170 -8.26 -13.05 -5.00
CA ALA A 170 -8.56 -11.65 -4.67
C ALA A 170 -9.42 -10.98 -5.75
N LEU A 171 -9.09 -11.18 -7.03
CA LEU A 171 -9.92 -10.68 -8.15
C LEU A 171 -11.32 -11.29 -8.13
N LYS A 172 -11.45 -12.61 -7.84
CA LYS A 172 -12.76 -13.28 -7.70
C LYS A 172 -13.57 -12.75 -6.52
N ALA A 173 -12.92 -12.31 -5.44
CA ALA A 173 -13.55 -11.68 -4.29
C ALA A 173 -14.03 -10.24 -4.59
N GLY A 174 -13.69 -9.67 -5.75
CA GLY A 174 -14.14 -8.35 -6.18
C GLY A 174 -13.14 -7.22 -5.95
N TYR A 175 -11.90 -7.52 -5.52
CA TYR A 175 -10.84 -6.51 -5.51
C TYR A 175 -10.37 -6.22 -6.94
N THR A 176 -10.12 -4.95 -7.25
CA THR A 176 -9.69 -4.52 -8.60
C THR A 176 -8.29 -3.92 -8.62
N HIS A 177 -7.78 -3.48 -7.46
CA HIS A 177 -6.44 -2.91 -7.31
C HIS A 177 -5.69 -3.64 -6.20
N LEU A 178 -4.61 -4.32 -6.57
CA LEU A 178 -3.86 -5.21 -5.68
C LEU A 178 -2.45 -4.65 -5.45
N PHE A 179 -2.10 -4.39 -4.20
CA PHE A 179 -0.86 -3.73 -3.81
C PHE A 179 0.17 -4.72 -3.26
N THR A 180 1.41 -4.56 -3.69
CA THR A 180 2.56 -5.40 -3.37
C THR A 180 3.68 -4.54 -2.80
N ILE A 181 4.84 -5.15 -2.50
CA ILE A 181 6.08 -4.44 -2.14
C ILE A 181 7.20 -4.65 -3.17
N GLN A 182 6.84 -5.02 -4.40
CA GLN A 182 7.84 -5.12 -5.47
C GLN A 182 8.46 -3.74 -5.71
N LEU A 183 9.78 -3.66 -5.75
CA LEU A 183 10.49 -2.40 -6.01
C LEU A 183 10.16 -1.86 -7.39
N GLY A 184 10.23 -0.53 -7.54
CA GLY A 184 10.12 0.20 -8.80
C GLY A 184 8.90 1.10 -8.90
N HIS A 185 8.61 1.56 -10.12
CA HIS A 185 7.41 2.34 -10.39
C HIS A 185 6.12 1.60 -10.01
N HIS A 186 5.07 2.37 -9.71
CA HIS A 186 3.77 1.87 -9.26
C HIS A 186 3.16 0.73 -10.08
N ARG A 187 3.45 0.58 -11.38
CA ARG A 187 2.86 -0.50 -12.19
C ARG A 187 3.66 -1.79 -12.01
N GLY A 188 2.97 -2.83 -11.55
CA GLY A 188 3.47 -4.20 -11.54
C GLY A 188 3.51 -4.82 -12.94
N PHE A 189 3.73 -6.13 -12.98
CA PHE A 189 3.78 -6.89 -14.24
C PHE A 189 2.39 -7.20 -14.81
N GLU A 190 1.33 -7.04 -14.01
CA GLU A 190 -0.08 -7.07 -14.41
C GLU A 190 -0.73 -5.70 -14.21
N PRO A 191 -1.78 -5.34 -14.98
CA PRO A 191 -2.41 -4.02 -14.89
C PRO A 191 -3.13 -3.74 -13.56
N PHE A 192 -3.54 -4.79 -12.84
CA PHE A 192 -4.18 -4.68 -11.53
C PHE A 192 -3.19 -4.77 -10.36
N LEU A 193 -1.90 -5.04 -10.63
CA LEU A 193 -0.86 -5.13 -9.60
C LEU A 193 -0.12 -3.81 -9.48
N TYR A 194 0.00 -3.33 -8.25
CA TYR A 194 0.68 -2.09 -7.92
C TYR A 194 1.88 -2.34 -7.00
N SER A 195 3.03 -1.84 -7.43
CA SER A 195 4.30 -1.87 -6.70
C SER A 195 4.35 -0.73 -5.70
N ARG A 196 4.88 -0.99 -4.50
CA ARG A 196 5.11 0.01 -3.47
C ARG A 196 6.53 -0.09 -2.95
N LEU A 197 7.14 1.05 -2.65
CA LEU A 197 8.36 1.09 -1.85
C LEU A 197 7.96 0.81 -0.41
N CYS A 198 8.36 -0.33 0.15
CA CYS A 198 8.20 -0.65 1.57
C CYS A 198 9.25 0.10 2.37
N LEU A 199 8.83 1.02 3.23
CA LEU A 199 9.74 1.84 4.03
C LEU A 199 10.20 1.07 5.26
N THR A 200 11.51 1.13 5.50
CA THR A 200 12.14 0.59 6.70
C THR A 200 12.93 1.67 7.43
N ASN A 201 13.17 1.47 8.72
CA ASN A 201 13.81 2.45 9.62
C ASN A 201 15.29 2.76 9.31
N ASN A 202 15.89 2.06 8.34
CA ASN A 202 17.22 2.33 7.80
C ASN A 202 17.20 3.10 6.47
N MET A 203 16.02 3.45 5.94
CA MET A 203 15.90 4.30 4.77
C MET A 203 15.92 5.76 5.23
N ASP A 204 16.99 6.46 4.89
CA ASP A 204 17.17 7.87 5.22
C ASP A 204 16.72 8.80 4.08
N ALA A 205 16.93 10.11 4.29
CA ALA A 205 16.61 11.13 3.31
C ALA A 205 17.32 10.91 1.96
N GLU A 206 18.55 10.37 1.97
CA GLU A 206 19.31 10.15 0.75
C GLU A 206 18.74 8.97 -0.05
N TYR A 207 18.40 7.88 0.64
CA TYR A 207 17.68 6.76 0.03
C TYR A 207 16.37 7.24 -0.62
N MET A 208 15.61 8.09 0.08
CA MET A 208 14.38 8.66 -0.43
C MET A 208 14.61 9.49 -1.70
N ARG A 209 15.61 10.39 -1.71
CA ARG A 209 15.96 11.17 -2.91
C ARG A 209 16.35 10.28 -4.08
N MET A 210 17.21 9.30 -3.85
CA MET A 210 17.65 8.36 -4.88
C MET A 210 16.47 7.57 -5.47
N HIS A 211 15.57 7.06 -4.63
CA HIS A 211 14.40 6.33 -5.10
C HIS A 211 13.41 7.22 -5.87
N LEU A 212 13.23 8.48 -5.45
CA LEU A 212 12.35 9.43 -6.13
C LEU A 212 12.88 9.88 -7.50
N LEU A 213 14.20 9.86 -7.69
CA LEU A 213 14.87 10.15 -8.96
C LEU A 213 14.76 8.97 -9.93
N ASP A 214 15.07 7.77 -9.47
CA ASP A 214 14.97 6.53 -10.26
C ASP A 214 14.46 5.37 -9.39
N PRO A 215 13.13 5.12 -9.39
CA PRO A 215 12.54 4.02 -8.61
C PRO A 215 13.08 2.64 -9.00
N ASP A 216 13.57 2.52 -10.23
CA ASP A 216 14.10 1.28 -10.77
C ASP A 216 15.62 1.14 -10.57
N ALA A 217 16.30 2.16 -9.99
CA ALA A 217 17.75 2.14 -9.76
C ALA A 217 18.19 0.93 -8.93
N MET A 218 17.39 0.61 -7.91
CA MET A 218 17.61 -0.51 -6.99
C MET A 218 17.19 -1.87 -7.58
N ARG A 219 16.59 -1.89 -8.78
CA ARG A 219 16.29 -3.15 -9.47
C ARG A 219 17.58 -3.72 -10.06
N GLY A 220 17.87 -4.97 -9.70
CA GLY A 220 19.08 -5.68 -10.10
C GLY A 220 19.20 -5.96 -11.61
N ILE A 221 20.36 -6.45 -12.02
CA ILE A 221 20.73 -6.72 -13.43
C ILE A 221 19.70 -7.62 -14.13
N ALA A 222 19.19 -8.65 -13.43
CA ALA A 222 18.19 -9.58 -13.97
C ALA A 222 16.92 -8.85 -14.45
N TRP A 223 16.46 -7.83 -13.71
CA TRP A 223 15.33 -7.01 -14.12
C TRP A 223 15.65 -6.17 -15.37
N ARG A 224 16.82 -5.51 -15.39
CA ARG A 224 17.24 -4.66 -16.52
C ARG A 224 17.34 -5.47 -17.82
N VAL A 225 17.97 -6.65 -17.75
CA VAL A 225 18.13 -7.55 -18.90
C VAL A 225 16.77 -8.08 -19.38
N SER A 226 15.96 -8.61 -18.48
CA SER A 226 14.64 -9.18 -18.85
C SER A 226 13.67 -8.12 -19.38
N THR A 227 13.76 -6.87 -18.92
CA THR A 227 12.94 -5.76 -19.43
C THR A 227 13.37 -5.36 -20.83
N LYS A 228 14.69 -5.22 -21.09
CA LYS A 228 15.23 -4.96 -22.43
C LYS A 228 14.83 -6.04 -23.45
N LEU A 229 14.79 -7.30 -23.03
CA LEU A 229 14.37 -8.43 -23.85
C LEU A 229 12.83 -8.59 -23.95
N ARG A 230 12.04 -7.74 -23.28
CA ARG A 230 10.57 -7.86 -23.17
C ARG A 230 10.08 -9.18 -22.56
N LEU A 231 10.93 -9.86 -21.79
CA LEU A 231 10.64 -11.13 -21.12
C LEU A 231 10.20 -10.95 -19.66
N TYR A 232 10.41 -9.76 -19.08
CA TYR A 232 10.16 -9.51 -17.66
C TYR A 232 8.76 -9.97 -17.20
N ARG A 233 7.69 -9.60 -17.93
CA ARG A 233 6.32 -10.00 -17.58
C ARG A 233 6.13 -11.52 -17.58
N GLN A 234 6.67 -12.22 -18.57
CA GLN A 234 6.56 -13.69 -18.64
C GLN A 234 7.33 -14.36 -17.51
N LEU A 235 8.53 -13.86 -17.19
CA LEU A 235 9.33 -14.37 -16.07
C LEU A 235 8.65 -14.13 -14.73
N MET A 236 8.03 -12.96 -14.53
CA MET A 236 7.28 -12.68 -13.30
C MET A 236 6.04 -13.56 -13.19
N ARG A 237 5.27 -13.72 -14.27
CA ARG A 237 4.15 -14.68 -14.29
C ARG A 237 4.61 -16.07 -13.91
N TRP A 238 5.74 -16.55 -14.47
CA TRP A 238 6.30 -17.85 -14.15
C TRP A 238 6.78 -17.95 -12.69
N ARG A 239 7.50 -16.94 -12.19
CA ARG A 239 7.99 -16.86 -10.80
C ARG A 239 6.85 -16.95 -9.78
N TYR A 240 5.71 -16.36 -10.12
CA TYR A 240 4.57 -16.24 -9.23
C TYR A 240 3.40 -17.17 -9.60
N ARG A 241 3.63 -18.21 -10.42
CA ARG A 241 2.62 -19.25 -10.66
C ARG A 241 2.16 -19.92 -9.37
#